data_AF-A0A2T3M8F2-F1
#
_entry.id   AF-A0A2T3M8F2-F1
#
_cell.length_a   1.000
_cell.length_b   1.000
_cell.length_c   1.000
_cell.angle_alpha   90.00
_cell.angle_beta   90.00
_cell.angle_gamma   90.00
#
_symmetry.space_group_name_H-M   'P 1'
#
loop_
_entity.id
_entity.type
_entity.pdbx_description
1 polymer ?
#
loop_
_entity_poly.entity_id
_entity_poly.type
_entity_poly.pdbx_seq_one_letter_code
_entity_poly.pdbx_strand_id
1 'polypeptide(L)'
;MLTLEGKDMEKIEQYKQSPHKFIFSEFVVFVSQIFMFFMVTIFVSNFLNNEDKLINFLNQKINDGTIGDLILSLLAILIVIGLFTTLDRVIDNKHVKFYIDEVLNEIPKLIYTLGSSVTGSMLATSLFLVLNPNIEITAIKTATTAISFAFIVFIYGCGFSYIFKRKTHIIKKQSHQNE
;
A
#
# COMPACT_ATOMS: atom_id res chain seq x y z
N MET A 1 -21.95 -46.85 7.94
CA MET A 1 -20.50 -46.97 7.71
C MET A 1 -20.24 -46.68 6.24
N LEU A 2 -19.87 -45.43 5.95
CA LEU A 2 -19.15 -44.93 4.76
C LEU A 2 -19.10 -43.41 4.94
N THR A 3 -18.00 -42.99 5.56
CA THR A 3 -17.60 -41.62 5.84
C THR A 3 -17.27 -40.91 4.54
N LEU A 4 -18.03 -39.86 4.21
CA LEU A 4 -17.64 -38.90 3.17
C LEU A 4 -16.52 -38.03 3.72
N GLU A 5 -15.29 -38.48 3.48
CA GLU A 5 -14.11 -37.62 3.36
C GLU A 5 -14.38 -36.52 2.33
N GLY A 6 -13.94 -35.30 2.61
CA GLY A 6 -13.91 -34.23 1.62
C GLY A 6 -14.76 -33.01 1.98
N LYS A 7 -14.45 -32.36 3.10
CA LYS A 7 -14.58 -30.89 3.18
C LYS A 7 -13.71 -30.27 4.27
N ASP A 8 -12.45 -30.67 4.34
CA ASP A 8 -11.41 -29.77 4.82
C ASP A 8 -11.19 -28.72 3.73
N MET A 9 -12.16 -27.80 3.59
CA MET A 9 -11.84 -26.51 3.03
C MET A 9 -10.81 -25.92 3.96
N GLU A 10 -9.59 -25.92 3.46
CA GLU A 10 -8.44 -25.10 3.80
C GLU A 10 -8.89 -23.68 4.14
N LYS A 11 -9.51 -23.52 5.32
CA LYS A 11 -9.49 -22.29 6.06
C LYS A 11 -8.03 -22.13 6.37
N ILE A 12 -7.30 -21.44 5.49
CA ILE A 12 -6.01 -20.86 5.80
C ILE A 12 -6.23 -20.24 7.16
N GLU A 13 -5.73 -20.89 8.20
CA GLU A 13 -5.82 -20.39 9.56
C GLU A 13 -5.10 -19.07 9.48
N GLN A 14 -5.86 -17.99 9.40
CA GLN A 14 -5.32 -16.64 9.37
C GLN A 14 -4.77 -16.42 10.77
N TYR A 15 -3.54 -16.90 10.95
CA TYR A 15 -2.84 -17.06 12.21
C TYR A 15 -2.84 -15.70 12.89
N LYS A 16 -3.60 -15.57 13.98
CA LYS A 16 -3.75 -14.33 14.76
C LYS A 16 -2.37 -13.76 15.05
N GLN A 17 -1.97 -12.70 14.35
CA GLN A 17 -0.63 -12.15 14.45
C GLN A 17 -0.55 -11.15 15.61
N SER A 18 0.57 -11.12 16.34
CA SER A 18 0.86 -10.03 17.27
C SER A 18 0.92 -8.70 16.51
N PRO A 19 0.61 -7.55 17.13
CA PRO A 19 0.65 -6.26 16.46
C PRO A 19 2.01 -5.98 15.82
N HIS A 20 3.10 -6.42 16.45
CA HIS A 20 4.45 -6.35 15.89
C HIS A 20 4.61 -7.21 14.63
N LYS A 21 4.12 -8.45 14.63
CA LYS A 21 4.18 -9.34 13.47
C LYS A 21 3.33 -8.81 12.31
N PHE A 22 2.18 -8.20 12.61
CA PHE A 22 1.35 -7.51 11.63
C PHE A 22 2.07 -6.34 10.98
N ILE A 23 2.60 -5.40 11.78
CA ILE A 23 3.34 -4.23 11.27
C ILE A 23 4.54 -4.69 10.43
N PHE A 24 5.28 -5.70 10.89
CA PHE A 24 6.41 -6.25 10.15
C PHE A 24 5.98 -6.88 8.82
N SER A 25 4.87 -7.64 8.81
CA SER A 25 4.31 -8.22 7.59
C SER A 25 3.95 -7.13 6.58
N GLU A 26 3.23 -6.09 7.01
CA GLU A 26 2.85 -4.97 6.15
C GLU A 26 4.08 -4.20 5.66
N PHE A 27 5.12 -4.05 6.49
CA PHE A 27 6.39 -3.43 6.12
C PHE A 27 7.09 -4.20 5.01
N VAL A 28 7.22 -5.53 5.13
CA VAL A 28 7.85 -6.37 4.11
C VAL A 28 7.10 -6.29 2.77
N VAL A 29 5.76 -6.31 2.80
CA VAL A 29 4.93 -6.14 1.60
C VAL A 29 5.19 -4.78 0.95
N PHE A 30 5.18 -3.72 1.73
CA PHE A 30 5.38 -2.36 1.21
C PHE A 30 6.78 -2.15 0.62
N VAL A 31 7.83 -2.61 1.31
CA VAL A 31 9.22 -2.55 0.80
C VAL A 31 9.39 -3.35 -0.49
N SER A 32 8.74 -4.51 -0.59
CA SER A 32 8.78 -5.33 -1.79
C SER A 32 8.13 -4.63 -2.99
N GLN A 33 7.04 -3.89 -2.78
CA GLN A 33 6.43 -3.07 -3.83
C GLN A 33 7.33 -1.89 -4.23
N ILE A 34 7.99 -1.22 -3.27
CA ILE A 34 8.96 -0.15 -3.56
C ILE A 34 10.07 -0.69 -4.47
N PHE A 35 10.63 -1.85 -4.11
CA PHE A 35 11.70 -2.47 -4.89
C PHE A 35 11.22 -2.86 -6.30
N MET A 36 10.02 -3.40 -6.43
CA MET A 36 9.42 -3.72 -7.73
C MET A 36 9.32 -2.47 -8.61
N PHE A 37 8.76 -1.37 -8.11
CA PHE A 37 8.62 -0.13 -8.89
C PHE A 37 9.95 0.56 -9.17
N PHE A 38 10.92 0.45 -8.26
CA PHE A 38 12.30 0.86 -8.50
C PHE A 38 12.89 0.13 -9.72
N MET A 39 12.78 -1.20 -9.77
CA MET A 39 13.26 -1.99 -10.91
C MET A 39 12.52 -1.66 -12.22
N VAL A 40 11.20 -1.47 -12.16
CA VAL A 40 10.42 -1.00 -13.33
C VAL A 40 10.97 0.31 -13.87
N THR A 41 11.29 1.27 -12.99
CA THR A 41 11.84 2.58 -13.39
C THR A 41 13.21 2.43 -14.03
N ILE A 42 14.07 1.56 -13.50
CA ILE A 42 15.37 1.23 -14.09
C ILE A 42 15.19 0.63 -15.49
N PHE A 43 14.25 -0.31 -15.67
CA PHE A 43 14.06 -0.95 -16.98
C PHE A 43 13.48 0.01 -18.02
N VAL A 44 12.50 0.83 -17.65
CA VAL A 44 11.91 1.83 -18.56
C VAL A 44 12.94 2.85 -19.03
N SER A 45 13.85 3.26 -18.15
CA SER A 45 14.96 4.18 -18.47
C SER A 45 16.15 3.53 -19.18
N ASN A 46 16.02 2.27 -19.61
CA ASN A 46 17.11 1.49 -20.21
C ASN A 46 18.35 1.41 -19.31
N PHE A 47 18.15 0.96 -18.06
CA PHE A 47 19.17 0.90 -17.01
C PHE A 47 19.76 2.27 -16.69
N LEU A 48 18.91 3.31 -16.59
CA LEU A 48 19.31 4.69 -16.29
C LEU A 48 20.25 5.32 -17.35
N ASN A 49 20.36 4.74 -18.54
CA ASN A 49 21.20 5.27 -19.63
C ASN A 49 20.46 6.28 -20.53
N ASN A 50 19.13 6.33 -20.47
CA ASN A 50 18.34 7.23 -21.28
C ASN A 50 17.58 8.21 -20.38
N GLU A 51 18.13 9.41 -20.25
CA GLU A 51 17.58 10.49 -19.43
C GLU A 51 16.19 10.92 -19.91
N ASP A 52 15.96 11.05 -21.22
CA ASP A 52 14.65 11.43 -21.77
C ASP A 52 13.55 10.43 -21.40
N LYS A 53 13.86 9.12 -21.44
CA LYS A 53 12.91 8.07 -21.00
C LYS A 53 12.67 8.13 -19.50
N LEU A 54 13.71 8.41 -18.72
CA LEU A 54 13.59 8.59 -17.28
C LEU A 54 12.72 9.81 -16.96
N ILE A 55 13.01 10.97 -17.52
CA ILE A 55 12.25 12.21 -17.34
C ILE A 55 10.81 12.03 -17.81
N ASN A 56 10.56 11.41 -18.97
CA ASN A 56 9.19 11.18 -19.43
C ASN A 56 8.41 10.25 -18.49
N PHE A 57 9.04 9.19 -17.99
CA PHE A 57 8.42 8.29 -17.02
C PHE A 57 8.19 8.97 -15.67
N LEU A 58 9.12 9.82 -15.23
CA LEU A 58 8.98 10.61 -14.02
C LEU A 58 7.89 11.67 -14.18
N ASN A 59 7.80 12.38 -15.30
CA ASN A 59 6.75 13.37 -15.54
C ASN A 59 5.35 12.74 -15.56
N GLN A 60 5.23 11.48 -15.94
CA GLN A 60 3.97 10.72 -15.82
C GLN A 60 3.60 10.38 -14.37
N LYS A 61 4.57 10.41 -13.45
CA LYS A 61 4.41 9.97 -12.05
C LYS A 61 4.61 11.05 -11.00
N ILE A 62 5.37 12.08 -11.35
CA ILE A 62 5.99 13.16 -10.58
C ILE A 62 6.03 14.42 -11.48
N ASN A 63 4.88 14.85 -11.98
CA ASN A 63 4.69 16.21 -12.49
C ASN A 63 4.70 17.24 -11.33
N ASP A 64 4.88 18.54 -11.61
CA ASP A 64 4.89 19.62 -10.59
C ASP A 64 3.62 19.68 -9.72
N GLY A 65 2.52 19.04 -10.13
CA GLY A 65 1.28 18.87 -9.35
C GLY A 65 1.19 17.60 -8.48
N THR A 66 2.18 16.70 -8.53
CA THR A 66 2.04 15.31 -8.06
C THR A 66 1.83 15.14 -6.57
N ILE A 67 2.47 15.96 -5.72
CA ILE A 67 2.16 15.91 -4.28
C ILE A 67 0.70 16.28 -4.07
N GLY A 68 0.20 17.28 -4.80
CA GLY A 68 -1.21 17.63 -4.85
C GLY A 68 -2.07 16.47 -5.35
N ASP A 69 -1.73 15.88 -6.48
CA ASP A 69 -2.47 14.75 -7.08
C ASP A 69 -2.47 13.50 -6.19
N LEU A 70 -1.40 13.29 -5.42
CA LEU A 70 -1.30 12.19 -4.48
C LEU A 70 -2.11 12.45 -3.22
N ILE A 71 -2.09 13.68 -2.70
CA ILE A 71 -2.99 14.10 -1.61
C ILE A 71 -4.46 14.01 -2.07
N LEU A 72 -4.76 14.44 -3.30
CA LEU A 72 -6.08 14.31 -3.93
C LEU A 72 -6.47 12.85 -4.11
N SER A 73 -5.53 11.97 -4.49
CA SER A 73 -5.77 10.52 -4.60
C SER A 73 -6.05 9.90 -3.23
N LEU A 74 -5.29 10.28 -2.20
CA LEU A 74 -5.54 9.87 -0.82
C LEU A 74 -6.89 10.41 -0.31
N LEU A 75 -7.26 11.64 -0.66
CA LEU A 75 -8.56 12.23 -0.32
C LEU A 75 -9.70 11.52 -1.05
N ALA A 76 -9.54 11.18 -2.33
CA ALA A 76 -10.49 10.39 -3.10
C ALA A 76 -10.69 9.00 -2.47
N ILE A 77 -9.61 8.36 -2.01
CA ILE A 77 -9.69 7.10 -1.25
C ILE A 77 -10.51 7.30 0.03
N LEU A 78 -10.31 8.38 0.79
CA LEU A 78 -11.12 8.68 1.98
C LEU A 78 -12.61 8.86 1.65
N ILE A 79 -12.92 9.55 0.56
CA ILE A 79 -14.30 9.73 0.07
C ILE A 79 -14.91 8.39 -0.28
N VAL A 80 -14.18 7.54 -1.02
CA VAL A 80 -14.62 6.19 -1.38
C VAL A 80 -14.85 5.33 -0.14
N ILE A 81 -13.94 5.34 0.84
CA ILE A 81 -14.14 4.66 2.13
C ILE A 81 -15.45 5.14 2.77
N GLY A 82 -15.68 6.46 2.83
CA GLY A 82 -16.88 7.06 3.40
C GLY A 82 -18.17 6.63 2.68
N LEU A 83 -18.13 6.59 1.35
CA LEU A 83 -19.24 6.13 0.52
C LEU A 83 -19.57 4.66 0.81
N PHE A 84 -18.59 3.77 0.74
CA PHE A 84 -18.77 2.34 0.98
C PHE A 84 -19.21 2.05 2.42
N THR A 85 -18.67 2.76 3.41
CA THR A 85 -19.11 2.63 4.81
C THR A 85 -20.54 3.11 5.01
N THR A 86 -20.98 4.13 4.27
CA THR A 86 -22.37 4.61 4.31
C THR A 86 -23.32 3.61 3.63
N LEU A 87 -22.90 3.04 2.49
CA LEU A 87 -23.66 2.00 1.80
C LEU A 87 -23.86 0.75 2.69
N ASP A 88 -22.83 0.34 3.45
CA ASP A 88 -22.94 -0.77 4.41
C ASP A 88 -24.01 -0.53 5.48
N ARG A 89 -24.23 0.74 5.83
CA ARG A 89 -25.19 1.13 6.87
C ARG A 89 -26.62 1.30 6.36
N VAL A 90 -26.79 1.64 5.08
CA VAL A 90 -28.10 1.88 4.47
C VAL A 90 -28.67 0.61 3.84
N ILE A 91 -27.82 -0.28 3.31
CA ILE A 91 -28.25 -1.49 2.62
C ILE A 91 -28.22 -2.67 3.58
N ASP A 92 -29.40 -3.11 4.05
CA ASP A 92 -29.54 -4.33 4.86
C ASP A 92 -29.59 -5.59 3.98
N ASN A 93 -28.56 -5.79 3.16
CA ASN A 93 -28.41 -6.98 2.33
C ASN A 93 -27.04 -7.62 2.57
N LYS A 94 -27.06 -8.87 3.08
CA LYS A 94 -25.86 -9.65 3.40
C LYS A 94 -24.93 -9.86 2.20
N HIS A 95 -25.46 -9.98 0.99
CA HIS A 95 -24.64 -10.14 -0.22
C HIS A 95 -23.89 -8.84 -0.56
N VAL A 96 -24.55 -7.69 -0.42
CA VAL A 96 -23.95 -6.38 -0.69
C VAL A 96 -22.86 -6.07 0.33
N LYS A 97 -23.13 -6.35 1.62
CA LYS A 97 -22.15 -6.21 2.71
C LYS A 97 -20.84 -6.95 2.43
N PHE A 98 -20.91 -8.18 1.92
CA PHE A 98 -19.73 -8.97 1.57
C PHE A 98 -18.84 -8.25 0.53
N TYR A 99 -19.44 -7.71 -0.54
CA TYR A 99 -18.68 -6.97 -1.57
C TYR A 99 -18.11 -5.65 -1.03
N ILE A 100 -18.84 -4.96 -0.14
CA ILE A 100 -18.36 -3.74 0.49
C ILE A 100 -17.13 -4.02 1.34
N ASP A 101 -17.17 -5.06 2.18
CA ASP A 101 -16.05 -5.46 3.01
C ASP A 101 -14.82 -5.86 2.17
N GLU A 102 -15.02 -6.55 1.04
CA GLU A 102 -13.94 -6.89 0.11
C GLU A 102 -13.24 -5.65 -0.46
N VAL A 103 -14.03 -4.67 -0.93
CA VAL A 103 -13.49 -3.40 -1.47
C VAL A 103 -12.71 -2.65 -0.38
N LEU A 104 -13.26 -2.54 0.84
CA LEU A 104 -12.60 -1.85 1.94
C LEU A 104 -11.28 -2.53 2.35
N ASN A 105 -11.18 -3.86 2.23
CA ASN A 105 -9.97 -4.62 2.51
C ASN A 105 -8.87 -4.44 1.44
N GLU A 106 -9.21 -4.00 0.23
CA GLU A 106 -8.25 -3.69 -0.84
C GLU A 106 -7.65 -2.28 -0.74
N ILE A 107 -8.33 -1.35 -0.07
CA ILE A 107 -7.88 0.05 0.08
C ILE A 107 -6.44 0.19 0.61
N PRO A 108 -5.99 -0.56 1.65
CA PRO A 108 -4.62 -0.46 2.12
C PRO A 108 -3.59 -0.85 1.04
N LYS A 109 -3.90 -1.87 0.23
CA LYS A 109 -3.01 -2.29 -0.86
C LYS A 109 -2.92 -1.23 -1.95
N LEU A 110 -4.02 -0.53 -2.23
CA LEU A 110 -4.04 0.57 -3.18
C LEU A 110 -3.21 1.76 -2.71
N ILE A 111 -3.30 2.13 -1.43
CA ILE A 111 -2.45 3.16 -0.81
C ILE A 111 -0.97 2.79 -0.95
N TYR A 112 -0.61 1.54 -0.63
CA TYR A 112 0.75 1.04 -0.79
C TYR A 112 1.22 1.04 -2.24
N THR A 113 0.36 0.65 -3.19
CA THR A 113 0.72 0.63 -4.62
C THR A 113 1.02 2.04 -5.13
N LEU A 114 0.19 3.02 -4.78
CA LEU A 114 0.41 4.41 -5.19
C LEU A 114 1.70 4.98 -4.59
N GLY A 115 1.89 4.83 -3.28
CA GLY A 115 3.07 5.40 -2.64
C GLY A 115 4.38 4.67 -2.97
N SER A 116 4.34 3.35 -3.19
CA SER A 116 5.51 2.59 -3.63
C SER A 116 5.90 2.92 -5.06
N SER A 117 4.93 3.18 -5.95
CA SER A 117 5.18 3.64 -7.33
C SER A 117 5.98 4.95 -7.36
N VAL A 118 5.57 5.94 -6.56
CA VAL A 118 6.29 7.22 -6.47
C VAL A 118 7.64 7.05 -5.79
N THR A 119 7.68 6.38 -4.64
CA THR A 119 8.93 6.15 -3.88
C THR A 119 9.97 5.42 -4.73
N GLY A 120 9.60 4.31 -5.38
CA GLY A 120 10.49 3.52 -6.20
C GLY A 120 11.05 4.33 -7.38
N SER A 121 10.22 5.18 -7.97
CA SER A 121 10.65 6.09 -9.04
C SER A 121 11.65 7.13 -8.53
N MET A 122 11.38 7.76 -7.38
CA MET A 122 12.29 8.74 -6.76
C MET A 122 13.64 8.13 -6.35
N LEU A 123 13.64 6.89 -5.86
CA LEU A 123 14.88 6.19 -5.52
C LEU A 123 15.71 5.88 -6.78
N ALA A 124 15.07 5.49 -7.88
CA ALA A 124 15.75 5.29 -9.16
C ALA A 124 16.33 6.62 -9.70
N THR A 125 15.59 7.73 -9.58
CA THR A 125 16.10 9.06 -9.90
C THR A 125 17.28 9.46 -9.03
N SER A 126 17.22 9.17 -7.72
CA SER A 126 18.36 9.43 -6.83
C SER A 126 19.60 8.66 -7.27
N LEU A 127 19.45 7.38 -7.65
CA LEU A 127 20.55 6.59 -8.20
C LEU A 127 21.09 7.19 -9.50
N PHE A 128 20.23 7.64 -10.41
CA PHE A 128 20.65 8.34 -11.62
C PHE A 128 21.46 9.61 -11.31
N LEU A 129 21.05 10.41 -10.32
CA LEU A 129 21.76 11.62 -9.90
C LEU A 129 23.10 11.33 -9.23
N VAL A 130 23.29 10.14 -8.65
CA VAL A 130 24.62 9.70 -8.16
C VAL A 130 25.53 9.40 -9.35
N LEU A 131 25.01 8.79 -10.41
CA LEU A 131 25.76 8.44 -11.61
C LEU A 131 26.03 9.66 -12.51
N ASN A 132 25.13 10.63 -12.52
CA ASN A 132 25.19 11.86 -13.30
C ASN A 132 25.01 13.08 -12.37
N PRO A 133 26.06 13.48 -11.64
CA PRO A 133 25.95 14.57 -10.67
C PRO A 133 25.59 15.89 -11.34
N ASN A 134 24.48 16.48 -10.90
CA ASN A 134 24.02 17.81 -11.31
C ASN A 134 24.15 18.78 -10.10
N ILE A 135 24.46 20.05 -10.38
CA ILE A 135 24.72 21.10 -9.40
C ILE A 135 23.42 21.54 -8.69
N GLU A 136 22.27 21.46 -9.37
CA GLU A 136 21.00 22.00 -8.86
C GLU A 136 20.25 21.05 -7.92
N ILE A 137 20.30 19.74 -8.17
CA ILE A 137 19.54 18.73 -7.42
C ILE A 137 20.48 17.66 -6.88
N THR A 138 20.61 17.60 -5.56
CA THR A 138 21.47 16.62 -4.90
C THR A 138 20.75 15.27 -4.75
N ALA A 139 21.40 14.19 -5.19
CA ALA A 139 20.90 12.81 -5.03
C ALA A 139 20.45 12.48 -3.59
N ILE A 140 21.19 12.99 -2.59
CA ILE A 140 20.89 12.83 -1.17
C ILE A 140 19.53 13.44 -0.82
N LYS A 141 19.25 14.67 -1.29
CA LYS A 141 17.97 15.34 -1.02
C LYS A 141 16.82 14.52 -1.59
N THR A 142 16.94 14.06 -2.84
CA THR A 142 15.93 13.22 -3.50
C THR A 142 15.70 11.90 -2.75
N ALA A 143 16.77 11.23 -2.30
CA ALA A 143 16.67 10.00 -1.50
C ALA A 143 15.99 10.26 -0.14
N THR A 144 16.37 11.32 0.56
CA THR A 144 15.75 11.67 1.85
C THR A 144 14.27 11.94 1.69
N THR A 145 13.86 12.72 0.67
CA THR A 145 12.44 12.97 0.39
C THR A 145 11.70 11.68 0.05
N ALA A 146 12.29 10.78 -0.74
CA ALA A 146 11.69 9.48 -1.06
C ALA A 146 11.44 8.64 0.20
N ILE A 147 12.43 8.57 1.11
CA ILE A 147 12.32 7.82 2.36
C ILE A 147 11.26 8.44 3.29
N SER A 148 11.25 9.77 3.45
CA SER A 148 10.24 10.46 4.25
C SER A 148 8.83 10.23 3.70
N PHE A 149 8.67 10.29 2.38
CA PHE A 149 7.40 10.02 1.71
C PHE A 149 6.95 8.57 1.93
N ALA A 150 7.85 7.60 1.72
CA ALA A 150 7.58 6.18 1.96
C ALA A 150 7.12 5.93 3.40
N PHE A 151 7.76 6.57 4.37
CA PHE A 151 7.41 6.42 5.78
C PHE A 151 5.99 6.93 6.08
N ILE A 152 5.59 8.08 5.53
CA ILE A 152 4.25 8.63 5.69
C ILE A 152 3.21 7.68 5.07
N VAL A 153 3.43 7.23 3.83
CA VAL A 153 2.54 6.27 3.16
C VAL A 153 2.43 4.98 3.97
N PHE A 154 3.55 4.49 4.50
CA PHE A 154 3.56 3.28 5.30
C PHE A 154 2.67 3.41 6.54
N ILE A 155 2.79 4.51 7.29
CA ILE A 155 1.94 4.78 8.45
C ILE A 155 0.46 4.81 8.04
N TYR A 156 0.13 5.54 6.97
CA TYR A 156 -1.25 5.64 6.48
C TYR A 156 -1.82 4.29 6.05
N GLY A 157 -1.14 3.59 5.16
CA GLY A 157 -1.59 2.28 4.68
C GLY A 157 -1.63 1.24 5.80
N CYS A 158 -0.67 1.24 6.73
CA CYS A 158 -0.66 0.32 7.86
C CYS A 158 -1.83 0.60 8.83
N GLY A 159 -2.15 1.87 9.05
CA GLY A 159 -3.30 2.29 9.85
C GLY A 159 -4.62 1.81 9.25
N PHE A 160 -4.84 2.03 7.94
CA PHE A 160 -6.03 1.52 7.24
C PHE A 160 -6.08 -0.01 7.19
N SER A 161 -4.93 -0.65 6.95
CA SER A 161 -4.82 -2.12 6.99
C SER A 161 -5.22 -2.66 8.35
N TYR A 162 -4.76 -2.01 9.43
CA TYR A 162 -5.18 -2.36 10.79
C TYR A 162 -6.69 -2.15 10.98
N ILE A 163 -7.26 -1.02 10.56
CA ILE A 163 -8.70 -0.72 10.75
C ILE A 163 -9.58 -1.74 10.02
N PHE A 164 -9.29 -2.04 8.76
CA PHE A 164 -10.15 -2.91 7.94
C PHE A 164 -9.91 -4.39 8.23
N LYS A 165 -8.65 -4.82 8.38
CA LYS A 165 -8.33 -6.23 8.72
C LYS A 165 -8.61 -6.57 10.19
N ARG A 166 -8.78 -5.60 11.09
CA ARG A 166 -9.13 -5.87 12.50
C ARG A 166 -10.46 -6.58 12.66
N LYS A 167 -11.44 -6.32 11.80
CA LYS A 167 -12.77 -6.96 11.87
C LYS A 167 -12.73 -8.45 11.50
N THR A 168 -11.80 -8.86 10.64
CA THR A 168 -11.66 -10.25 10.17
C THR A 168 -10.59 -11.05 10.93
N HIS A 169 -9.61 -10.41 11.59
CA HIS A 169 -8.41 -11.11 12.09
C HIS A 169 -7.99 -10.89 13.55
N ILE A 170 -8.60 -9.96 14.32
CA ILE A 170 -8.14 -9.63 15.69
C ILE A 170 -9.20 -9.97 16.73
N ILE A 171 -8.92 -10.95 17.60
CA ILE A 171 -9.76 -11.24 18.77
C ILE A 171 -9.68 -10.08 19.77
N LYS A 172 -10.84 -9.50 20.12
CA LYS A 172 -11.04 -8.88 21.44
C LYS A 172 -10.85 -9.98 22.48
N LYS A 173 -9.81 -9.89 23.31
CA LYS A 173 -9.63 -10.74 24.49
C LYS A 173 -10.97 -10.77 25.24
N GLN A 174 -11.73 -11.86 25.13
CA GLN A 174 -12.89 -12.07 25.99
C GLN A 174 -12.32 -12.21 27.39
N SER A 175 -12.55 -11.19 28.21
CA SER A 175 -12.40 -11.28 29.65
C SER A 175 -13.28 -12.43 30.12
N HIS A 176 -12.64 -13.53 30.56
CA HIS A 176 -13.30 -14.46 31.47
C HIS A 176 -13.67 -13.67 32.74
N GLN A 177 -14.88 -13.10 32.75
CA GLN A 177 -15.64 -12.97 33.99
C GLN A 177 -16.16 -14.38 34.27
N ASN A 178 -15.46 -15.10 35.14
CA ASN A 178 -16.06 -16.24 35.82
C ASN A 178 -16.77 -15.64 37.04
N GLU A 179 -18.11 -15.64 36.99
CA GLU A 179 -18.95 -15.81 38.17
C GLU A 179 -18.73 -17.21 38.78
#